data_AF-A0A7G5H6H5-F1
#
_entry.id   AF-A0A7G5H6H5-F1
#
_cell.length_a   1.000
_cell.length_b   1.000
_cell.length_c   1.000
_cell.angle_alpha   90.00
_cell.angle_beta   90.00
_cell.angle_gamma   90.00
#
_symmetry.space_group_name_H-M   'P 1'
#
loop_
_entity.id
_entity.type
_entity.pdbx_description
1 polymer ?
#
loop_
_entity_poly.entity_id
_entity_poly.type
_entity_poly.pdbx_seq_one_letter_code
_entity_poly.pdbx_strand_id
1 'polypeptide(L)'
;MMMVIFLAISPTGEYRSLAYGAPNIEMCFEALTMLPNKGWQLIHIELIDDGQHTLLPIDAFDGRPLKKPLEKLRQEWELILA
;
A
#
# COMPACT_ATOMS: atom_id res chain seq x y z
N MET A 1 -7.02 2.40 -13.40
CA MET A 1 -6.54 1.09 -12.91
C MET A 1 -5.17 1.34 -12.35
N MET A 2 -4.99 1.08 -11.07
CA MET A 2 -3.75 1.36 -10.35
C MET A 2 -2.98 0.06 -10.18
N MET A 3 -1.67 0.15 -10.16
CA MET A 3 -0.80 -1.00 -9.96
C MET A 3 0.23 -0.66 -8.89
N VAL A 4 0.44 -1.56 -7.94
CA VAL A 4 1.55 -1.47 -7.01
C VAL A 4 2.59 -2.53 -7.37
N ILE A 5 3.84 -2.11 -7.50
CA ILE A 5 5.00 -2.99 -7.61
C ILE A 5 5.74 -2.91 -6.29
N PHE A 6 6.15 -4.06 -5.74
CA PHE A 6 6.85 -4.09 -4.48
C PHE A 6 7.88 -5.21 -4.40
N LEU A 7 8.99 -4.91 -3.73
CA LEU A 7 9.98 -5.90 -3.31
C LEU A 7 9.71 -6.25 -1.85
N ALA A 8 9.57 -7.53 -1.57
CA ALA A 8 9.37 -8.03 -0.22
C ALA A 8 10.25 -9.26 0.06
N ILE A 9 10.56 -9.47 1.33
CA ILE A 9 11.13 -10.72 1.81
C ILE A 9 9.99 -11.64 2.22
N SER A 10 9.96 -12.84 1.68
CA SER A 10 9.01 -13.87 2.10
C SER A 10 9.29 -14.31 3.54
N PRO A 11 8.33 -15.00 4.20
CA PRO A 11 8.58 -15.60 5.51
C PRO A 11 9.75 -16.61 5.53
N THR A 12 10.16 -17.11 4.36
CA THR A 12 11.31 -18.02 4.19
C THR A 12 12.64 -17.30 3.98
N GLY A 13 12.65 -15.96 3.93
CA GLY A 13 13.85 -15.15 3.73
C GLY A 13 14.19 -14.85 2.26
N GLU A 14 13.33 -15.22 1.31
CA GLU A 14 13.58 -14.98 -0.12
C GLU A 14 13.10 -13.60 -0.55
N TYR A 15 13.93 -12.88 -1.30
CA TYR A 15 13.52 -11.65 -1.95
C TYR A 15 12.61 -11.96 -3.14
N ARG A 16 11.44 -11.31 -3.18
CA ARG A 16 10.46 -11.46 -4.25
C ARG A 16 9.95 -10.10 -4.70
N SER A 17 10.05 -9.87 -6.00
CA SER A 17 9.39 -8.75 -6.68
C SER A 17 7.99 -9.21 -7.09
N LEU A 18 6.98 -8.46 -6.68
CA LEU A 18 5.57 -8.76 -6.90
C LEU A 18 4.86 -7.52 -7.43
N ALA A 19 3.78 -7.73 -8.17
CA ALA A 19 2.91 -6.67 -8.65
C ALA A 19 1.45 -7.02 -8.34
N TYR A 20 0.66 -6.02 -7.96
CA TYR A 20 -0.76 -6.14 -7.67
C TYR A 20 -1.52 -4.99 -8.32
N GLY A 21 -2.54 -5.30 -9.13
CA GLY A 21 -3.38 -4.33 -9.80
C GLY A 21 -4.77 -4.25 -9.16
N ALA A 22 -5.29 -3.04 -8.98
CA ALA A 22 -6.60 -2.80 -8.40
C ALA A 22 -7.31 -1.59 -9.07
N PRO A 23 -8.65 -1.50 -8.97
CA PRO A 23 -9.39 -0.37 -9.54
C PRO A 23 -9.17 0.95 -8.78
N ASN A 24 -8.77 0.91 -7.51
CA ASN A 24 -8.54 2.07 -6.67
C ASN A 24 -7.36 1.87 -5.68
N ILE A 25 -6.93 2.95 -5.05
CA ILE A 25 -5.72 2.98 -4.21
C ILE A 25 -5.95 2.26 -2.88
N GLU A 26 -7.17 2.31 -2.36
CA GLU A 26 -7.55 1.71 -1.09
C GLU A 26 -7.36 0.19 -1.13
N MET A 27 -7.73 -0.46 -2.24
CA MET A 27 -7.51 -1.89 -2.42
C MET A 27 -6.02 -2.24 -2.55
N CYS A 28 -5.22 -1.41 -3.22
CA CYS A 28 -3.77 -1.59 -3.25
C CYS A 28 -3.18 -1.52 -1.84
N PHE A 29 -3.60 -0.53 -1.04
CA PHE A 29 -3.12 -0.35 0.33
C PHE A 29 -3.56 -1.46 1.25
N GLU A 30 -4.79 -1.96 1.10
CA GLU A 30 -5.27 -3.12 1.85
C GLU A 30 -4.43 -4.36 1.56
N ALA A 31 -4.12 -4.62 0.28
CA ALA A 31 -3.26 -5.74 -0.11
C ALA A 31 -1.84 -5.64 0.51
N LEU A 32 -1.22 -4.45 0.46
CA LEU A 32 0.09 -4.21 1.08
C LEU A 32 0.05 -4.39 2.60
N THR A 33 -1.01 -3.90 3.25
CA THR A 33 -1.19 -3.98 4.71
C THR A 33 -1.34 -5.42 5.19
N MET A 34 -1.89 -6.32 4.37
CA MET A 34 -2.01 -7.73 4.74
C MET A 34 -0.70 -8.50 4.68
N LEU A 35 0.33 -8.01 3.98
CA LEU A 35 1.60 -8.72 3.79
C LEU A 35 2.41 -8.85 5.09
N PRO A 36 2.64 -7.79 5.89
CA PRO A 36 3.27 -7.89 7.21
C PRO A 36 2.59 -8.89 8.13
N ASN A 37 1.24 -8.93 8.14
CA ASN A 37 0.46 -9.88 8.94
C ASN A 37 0.67 -11.35 8.54
N LYS A 38 1.14 -11.59 7.30
CA LYS A 38 1.49 -12.92 6.79
C LYS A 38 2.99 -13.24 6.93
N GLY A 39 3.74 -12.40 7.65
CA GLY A 39 5.18 -12.57 7.86
C GLY A 39 6.06 -12.09 6.70
N TRP A 40 5.49 -11.32 5.76
CA TRP A 40 6.27 -10.71 4.69
C TRP A 40 6.85 -9.38 5.14
N GLN A 41 8.10 -9.10 4.78
CA GLN A 41 8.72 -7.82 5.05
C GLN A 41 8.81 -6.99 3.78
N LEU A 42 8.10 -5.85 3.73
CA LEU A 42 8.17 -4.92 2.60
C LEU A 42 9.49 -4.13 2.64
N ILE A 43 10.17 -4.04 1.50
CA ILE A 43 11.46 -3.33 1.35
C ILE A 43 11.31 -2.12 0.43
N HIS A 44 10.53 -2.29 -0.63
CA HIS A 44 10.33 -1.25 -1.63
C HIS A 44 8.90 -1.34 -2.14
N ILE A 45 8.24 -0.20 -2.31
CA ILE A 45 6.87 -0.11 -2.77
C ILE A 45 6.75 1.09 -3.72
N GLU A 46 6.21 0.83 -4.89
CA GLU A 46 5.99 1.82 -5.94
C GLU A 46 4.55 1.69 -6.44
N LEU A 47 3.80 2.78 -6.38
CA LEU A 47 2.46 2.89 -6.94
C LEU A 47 2.55 3.52 -8.33
N ILE A 48 1.88 2.89 -9.28
CA ILE A 48 1.75 3.34 -10.65
C ILE A 48 0.28 3.69 -10.88
N ASP A 49 0.03 4.96 -11.16
CA ASP A 49 -1.29 5.48 -11.53
C ASP A 49 -1.17 6.37 -12.77
N ASP A 50 -1.87 6.01 -13.85
CA ASP A 50 -1.81 6.69 -15.14
C ASP A 50 -0.37 6.99 -15.64
N GLY A 51 0.55 6.05 -15.42
CA GLY A 51 1.96 6.17 -15.78
C GLY A 51 2.80 7.05 -14.85
N GLN A 52 2.20 7.62 -13.79
CA GLN A 52 2.93 8.28 -12.71
C GLN A 52 3.38 7.27 -11.68
N HIS A 53 4.66 7.35 -11.32
CA HIS A 53 5.30 6.49 -10.35
C HIS A 53 5.45 7.23 -9.02
N THR A 54 4.89 6.68 -7.96
CA THR A 54 4.93 7.24 -6.60
C THR A 54 5.56 6.23 -5.67
N LEU A 55 6.70 6.59 -5.08
CA LEU A 55 7.32 5.79 -4.02
C LEU A 55 6.48 5.91 -2.75
N LEU A 56 6.10 4.77 -2.17
CA LEU A 56 5.31 4.73 -0.95
C LEU A 56 6.20 4.46 0.26
N PRO A 57 5.94 5.10 1.41
CA PRO A 57 6.70 4.85 2.63
C PRO A 57 6.38 3.46 3.18
N ILE A 58 7.38 2.58 3.23
CA ILE A 58 7.24 1.21 3.77
C ILE A 58 6.76 1.18 5.22
N ASP A 59 7.18 2.17 6.02
CA ASP A 59 6.81 2.28 7.44
C ASP A 59 5.32 2.54 7.65
N ALA A 60 4.60 3.00 6.61
CA ALA A 60 3.15 3.16 6.67
C ALA A 60 2.39 1.83 6.58
N PHE A 61 3.05 0.74 6.15
CA PHE A 61 2.45 -0.58 5.99
C PHE A 61 2.98 -1.53 7.08
N ASP A 62 2.59 -1.27 8.33
CA ASP A 62 3.03 -2.01 9.54
C ASP A 62 2.12 -3.20 9.91
N GLY A 63 1.18 -3.55 9.03
CA GLY A 63 0.17 -4.58 9.28
C GLY A 63 -1.11 -4.07 9.92
N ARG A 64 -1.19 -2.80 10.34
CA ARG A 64 -2.41 -2.23 10.91
C ARG A 64 -3.37 -1.77 9.82
N PRO A 65 -4.69 -1.98 9.97
CA PRO A 65 -5.67 -1.57 8.96
C PRO A 65 -5.63 -0.07 8.68
N LEU A 66 -5.24 0.32 7.46
CA LEU A 66 -5.19 1.72 7.04
C LEU A 66 -6.56 2.34 6.76
N LYS A 67 -7.61 1.54 6.63
CA LYS A 67 -8.96 2.00 6.28
C LYS A 67 -9.51 3.08 7.21
N LYS A 68 -9.38 2.90 8.54
CA LYS A 68 -9.89 3.87 9.53
C LYS A 68 -9.12 5.19 9.49
N PRO A 69 -7.77 5.19 9.52
CA PRO A 69 -6.99 6.41 9.31
C PRO A 69 -7.29 7.13 7.99
N LEU A 70 -7.40 6.40 6.87
CA LEU A 70 -7.68 7.00 5.56
C LEU A 70 -9.04 7.67 5.53
N GLU A 71 -10.06 7.01 6.06
CA GLU A 71 -11.42 7.53 6.11
C GLU A 71 -11.51 8.80 6.96
N LYS A 72 -10.82 8.82 8.11
CA LYS A 72 -10.72 10.00 8.96
C LYS A 72 -10.03 11.15 8.24
N LEU A 73 -8.92 10.87 7.55
CA LEU A 73 -8.20 11.87 6.76
C LEU A 73 -9.09 12.46 5.66
N ARG A 74 -9.82 11.60 4.94
CA ARG A 74 -10.78 12.02 3.91
C ARG A 74 -11.83 12.98 4.46
N GLN A 75 -12.45 12.63 5.59
CA GLN A 75 -13.45 13.48 6.24
C GLN A 75 -12.87 14.82 6.70
N GLU A 76 -11.65 14.84 7.24
CA GLU A 76 -10.97 16.06 7.64
C GLU A 76 -10.69 16.98 6.44
N TRP A 77 -10.27 16.43 5.31
CA TRP A 77 -10.07 17.19 4.07
C TRP A 77 -11.38 17.70 3.46
N GLU A 78 -12.41 16.87 3.40
CA GLU A 78 -13.75 17.27 2.93
C GLU A 78 -14.32 18.42 3.75
N LEU A 79 -14.05 18.44 5.07
CA LEU A 79 -14.49 19.51 5.97
C LEU A 79 -13.73 20.83 5.76
N ILE A 80 -12.44 20.77 5.40
CA ILE A 80 -11.61 21.96 5.11
C ILE A 80 -11.92 22.54 3.72
N LEU A 81 -12.31 21.69 2.77
CA LEU A 81 -12.62 22.08 1.40
C LEU A 81 -14.10 22.48 1.19
N ALA A 82 -14.94 22.37 2.23
CA ALA A 82 -16.33 22.81 2.26
C ALA A 82 -16.45 24.30 2.59
#